data_AF-A0A124EVI2-F1
#
_entry.id   AF-A0A124EVI2-F1
#
_cell.length_a   1.000
_cell.length_b   1.000
_cell.length_c   1.000
_cell.angle_alpha   90.00
_cell.angle_beta   90.00
_cell.angle_gamma   90.00
#
_symmetry.space_group_name_H-M   'P 1'
#
loop_
_entity.id
_entity.type
_entity.pdbx_description
1 polymer ?
#
loop_
_entity_poly.entity_id
_entity_poly.type
_entity_poly.pdbx_seq_one_letter_code
_entity_poly.pdbx_strand_id
1 'polypeptide(L)'
;MLTDLGVAAAIILAAAALVVSLTKGDAAAPGAAAVTPNLIEADRSLCEAIEPLIKESSAQKNAFVALGRTGTPERDAGIAEFASQTKDWVGRSQDVLDDHSEPPRYLTRTLQRYIDDMRLYAASLRPGPAADADTAAWTDSLVALSGPFEVCGDLGVELW
;
A
#
# COMPACT_ATOMS: atom_id res chain seq x y z
N MET A 1 -2.81 -25.40 44.98
CA MET A 1 -4.09 -26.06 44.67
C MET A 1 -5.25 -25.04 44.65
N LEU A 2 -5.03 -23.82 44.11
CA LEU A 2 -6.04 -22.74 44.08
C LEU A 2 -6.23 -22.14 42.66
N THR A 3 -5.61 -22.75 41.64
CA THR A 3 -5.67 -22.29 40.24
C THR A 3 -6.67 -23.07 39.40
N ASP A 4 -7.03 -24.30 39.79
CA ASP A 4 -7.93 -25.15 38.99
C ASP A 4 -9.42 -24.86 39.22
N LEU A 5 -9.79 -24.22 40.34
CA LEU A 5 -11.18 -23.84 40.63
C LEU A 5 -11.62 -22.57 39.86
N GLY A 6 -10.69 -21.69 39.51
CA GLY A 6 -11.00 -20.44 38.79
C GLY A 6 -11.36 -20.66 37.32
N VAL A 7 -10.69 -21.61 36.65
CA VAL A 7 -10.93 -21.93 35.23
C VAL A 7 -12.25 -22.69 35.05
N ALA A 8 -12.57 -23.63 35.95
CA ALA A 8 -13.82 -24.38 35.89
C ALA A 8 -15.05 -23.48 36.11
N ALA A 9 -14.98 -22.51 37.02
CA ALA A 9 -16.06 -21.56 37.26
C ALA A 9 -16.31 -20.63 36.06
N ALA A 10 -15.25 -20.15 35.40
CA ALA A 10 -15.36 -19.28 34.22
C ALA A 10 -15.99 -20.00 33.01
N ILE A 11 -15.67 -21.28 32.81
CA ILE A 11 -16.22 -22.09 31.71
C ILE A 11 -17.71 -22.40 31.94
N ILE A 12 -18.11 -22.67 33.19
CA ILE A 12 -19.52 -22.93 33.54
C ILE A 12 -20.37 -21.67 33.40
N LEU A 13 -19.84 -20.49 33.76
CA LEU A 13 -20.53 -19.19 33.56
C LEU A 13 -20.69 -18.85 32.08
N ALA A 14 -19.68 -19.13 31.24
CA ALA A 14 -19.76 -18.89 29.79
C ALA A 14 -20.78 -19.83 29.10
N ALA A 15 -20.85 -21.10 29.52
CA ALA A 15 -21.82 -22.05 28.99
C ALA A 15 -23.27 -21.71 29.38
N ALA A 16 -23.49 -21.25 30.62
CA ALA A 16 -24.82 -20.83 31.08
C ALA A 16 -25.31 -19.56 30.35
N ALA A 17 -24.43 -18.59 30.08
CA ALA A 17 -24.76 -17.39 29.31
C ALA A 17 -25.16 -17.73 27.86
N LEU A 18 -24.50 -18.71 27.23
CA LEU A 18 -24.79 -19.12 25.86
C LEU A 18 -26.16 -19.81 25.73
N VAL A 19 -26.54 -20.65 26.71
CA VAL A 19 -27.84 -21.34 26.72
C VAL A 19 -29.00 -20.38 27.01
N VAL A 20 -28.79 -19.36 27.84
CA VAL A 20 -29.80 -18.31 28.10
C VAL A 20 -30.01 -17.42 26.87
N SER A 21 -28.95 -17.10 26.11
CA SER A 21 -29.07 -16.34 24.85
C SER A 21 -29.74 -17.11 23.71
N LEU A 22 -29.65 -18.44 23.70
CA LEU A 22 -30.26 -19.28 22.64
C LEU A 22 -31.75 -19.56 22.86
N THR A 23 -32.26 -19.37 24.08
CA THR A 23 -33.65 -19.73 24.46
C THR A 23 -34.55 -18.53 24.71
N LYS A 24 -33.98 -17.36 25.01
CA LYS A 24 -34.73 -16.10 25.12
C LYS A 24 -34.62 -15.34 23.81
N GLY A 25 -35.57 -15.59 22.91
CA GLY A 25 -35.86 -14.65 21.85
C GLY A 25 -36.36 -13.35 22.47
N ASP A 26 -35.46 -12.42 22.74
CA ASP A 26 -35.80 -11.05 23.13
C ASP A 26 -34.80 -10.06 22.53
N ALA A 27 -35.40 -8.97 22.05
CA ALA A 27 -34.87 -7.85 21.30
C ALA A 27 -33.35 -7.62 21.40
N ALA A 28 -32.71 -7.60 20.23
CA ALA A 28 -31.36 -7.10 20.04
C ALA A 28 -31.18 -5.74 20.73
N ALA A 29 -30.19 -5.65 21.61
CA ALA A 29 -29.55 -4.36 21.88
C ALA A 29 -29.14 -3.76 20.53
N PRO A 30 -29.21 -2.43 20.30
CA PRO A 30 -28.67 -1.84 19.10
C PRO A 30 -27.16 -2.03 19.13
N GLY A 31 -26.70 -3.16 18.60
CA GLY A 31 -25.31 -3.33 18.19
C GLY A 31 -25.03 -2.21 17.21
N ALA A 32 -23.95 -1.47 17.44
CA ALA A 32 -23.46 -0.49 16.48
C ALA A 32 -23.47 -1.19 15.11
N ALA A 33 -24.30 -0.69 14.19
CA ALA A 33 -24.34 -1.23 12.85
C ALA A 33 -22.91 -1.17 12.31
N ALA A 34 -22.32 -2.32 11.99
CA ALA A 34 -21.08 -2.36 11.26
C ALA A 34 -21.35 -1.64 9.93
N VAL A 35 -20.83 -0.43 9.79
CA VAL A 35 -20.88 0.30 8.52
C VAL A 35 -20.00 -0.49 7.57
N THR A 36 -20.61 -1.21 6.62
CA THR A 36 -19.86 -1.81 5.53
C THR A 36 -19.19 -0.66 4.76
N PRO A 37 -17.85 -0.61 4.68
CA PRO A 37 -17.17 0.47 3.99
C PRO A 37 -17.58 0.47 2.51
N ASN A 38 -17.89 1.64 1.97
CA ASN A 38 -18.04 1.81 0.53
C ASN A 38 -16.65 1.76 -0.11
N LEU A 39 -16.24 0.56 -0.56
CA LEU A 39 -14.89 0.32 -1.07
C LEU A 39 -14.59 1.13 -2.34
N ILE A 40 -15.59 1.40 -3.17
CA ILE A 40 -15.44 2.22 -4.39
C ILE A 40 -15.06 3.65 -4.01
N GLU A 41 -15.74 4.21 -3.01
CA GLU A 41 -15.43 5.56 -2.53
C GLU A 41 -14.06 5.62 -1.86
N ALA A 42 -13.69 4.57 -1.10
CA ALA A 42 -12.36 4.47 -0.50
C ALA A 42 -11.24 4.40 -1.55
N ASP A 43 -11.44 3.65 -2.64
CA ASP A 43 -10.48 3.57 -3.74
C ASP A 43 -10.42 4.88 -4.54
N ARG A 44 -11.56 5.52 -4.80
CA ARG A 44 -11.60 6.86 -5.43
C ARG A 44 -10.80 7.87 -4.61
N SER A 45 -11.06 7.91 -3.30
CA SER A 45 -10.38 8.83 -2.39
C SER A 45 -8.86 8.60 -2.37
N LEU A 46 -8.40 7.34 -2.39
CA LEU A 46 -6.97 7.03 -2.51
C LEU A 46 -6.42 7.44 -3.88
N CYS A 47 -7.12 7.16 -4.97
CA CYS A 47 -6.70 7.54 -6.32
C CYS A 47 -6.49 9.06 -6.44
N GLU A 48 -7.44 9.86 -5.96
CA GLU A 48 -7.35 11.33 -5.97
C GLU A 48 -6.19 11.84 -5.09
N ALA A 49 -5.96 11.22 -3.94
CA ALA A 49 -4.89 11.61 -3.03
C ALA A 49 -3.49 11.27 -3.59
N ILE A 50 -3.33 10.11 -4.24
CA ILE A 50 -2.03 9.65 -4.74
C ILE A 50 -1.69 10.20 -6.13
N GLU A 51 -2.68 10.62 -6.92
CA GLU A 51 -2.49 11.15 -8.29
C GLU A 51 -1.31 12.13 -8.43
N PRO A 52 -1.23 13.23 -7.65
CA PRO A 52 -0.14 14.18 -7.80
C PRO A 52 1.23 13.55 -7.53
N LEU A 53 1.31 12.61 -6.59
CA LEU A 53 2.55 11.91 -6.25
C LEU A 53 2.95 10.91 -7.34
N ILE A 54 2.01 10.20 -7.98
CA ILE A 54 2.33 9.33 -9.11
C ILE A 54 2.83 10.15 -10.30
N LYS A 55 2.19 11.28 -10.61
CA LYS A 55 2.62 12.20 -11.68
C LYS A 55 4.00 12.76 -11.41
N GLU A 56 4.28 13.17 -10.17
CA GLU A 56 5.60 13.62 -9.74
C GLU A 56 6.66 12.52 -9.95
N SER A 57 6.40 11.30 -9.48
CA SER A 57 7.29 10.16 -9.66
C SER A 57 7.55 9.85 -11.13
N SER A 58 6.54 9.97 -12.00
CA SER A 58 6.69 9.79 -13.44
C SER A 58 7.59 10.86 -14.06
N ALA A 59 7.42 12.12 -13.67
CA ALA A 59 8.30 13.21 -14.11
C ALA A 59 9.76 12.98 -13.67
N GLN A 60 9.99 12.59 -12.41
CA GLN A 60 11.33 12.28 -11.89
C GLN A 60 11.99 11.11 -12.66
N LYS A 61 11.25 10.01 -12.87
CA LYS A 61 11.71 8.86 -13.66
C LYS A 61 12.09 9.27 -15.08
N ASN A 62 11.24 10.05 -15.75
CA ASN A 62 11.48 10.53 -17.11
C ASN A 62 12.71 11.44 -17.17
N ALA A 63 12.87 12.36 -16.22
CA ALA A 63 14.04 13.23 -16.12
C ALA A 63 15.33 12.41 -15.94
N PHE A 64 15.31 11.40 -15.06
CA PHE A 64 16.45 10.50 -14.88
C PHE A 64 16.77 9.73 -16.16
N VAL A 65 15.77 9.16 -16.84
CA VAL A 65 15.91 8.42 -18.13
C VAL A 65 16.42 9.33 -19.25
N ALA A 66 16.05 10.60 -19.25
CA ALA A 66 16.53 11.57 -20.23
C ALA A 66 18.04 11.87 -20.12
N LEU A 67 18.70 11.55 -18.99
CA LEU A 67 20.16 11.70 -18.83
C LEU A 67 20.96 10.74 -19.71
N GLY A 68 20.33 9.70 -20.27
CA GLY A 68 20.96 8.77 -21.20
C GLY A 68 20.87 7.32 -20.74
N ARG A 69 21.65 6.47 -21.42
CA ARG A 69 21.70 5.03 -21.12
C ARG A 69 22.41 4.78 -19.80
N THR A 70 22.10 3.65 -19.16
CA THR A 70 22.78 3.22 -17.93
C THR A 70 24.30 3.07 -18.19
N GLY A 71 25.11 3.56 -17.25
CA GLY A 71 26.57 3.59 -17.35
C GLY A 71 27.17 4.72 -18.18
N THR A 72 26.39 5.70 -18.64
CA THR A 72 26.96 6.95 -19.17
C THR A 72 27.31 7.91 -18.01
N PRO A 73 28.33 8.78 -18.17
CA PRO A 73 28.71 9.73 -17.12
C PRO A 73 27.54 10.59 -16.60
N GLU A 74 26.68 11.07 -17.50
CA GLU A 74 25.54 11.91 -17.16
C GLU A 74 24.49 11.13 -16.35
N ARG A 75 24.19 9.89 -16.76
CA ARG A 75 23.24 9.01 -16.07
C ARG A 75 23.76 8.62 -14.69
N ASP A 76 25.04 8.29 -14.58
CA ASP A 76 25.69 7.92 -13.32
C ASP A 76 25.73 9.09 -12.34
N ALA A 77 26.02 10.31 -12.83
CA ALA A 77 26.00 11.53 -12.03
C ALA A 77 24.60 11.85 -11.46
N GLY A 78 23.54 11.49 -12.19
CA GLY A 78 22.16 11.70 -11.75
C GLY A 78 21.65 10.72 -10.69
N ILE A 79 22.37 9.63 -10.39
CA ILE A 79 21.90 8.58 -9.47
C ILE A 79 21.60 9.13 -8.08
N ALA A 80 22.48 9.96 -7.52
CA ALA A 80 22.33 10.47 -6.16
C ALA A 80 21.09 11.36 -6.02
N GLU A 81 20.85 12.22 -7.00
CA GLU A 81 19.68 13.09 -7.04
C GLU A 81 18.39 12.27 -7.23
N PHE A 82 18.37 11.31 -8.16
CA PHE A 82 17.23 10.43 -8.36
C PHE A 82 16.89 9.61 -7.10
N ALA A 83 17.90 9.07 -6.42
CA ALA A 83 17.71 8.30 -5.19
C ALA A 83 17.16 9.18 -4.04
N SER A 84 17.65 10.42 -3.93
CA SER A 84 17.15 11.38 -2.94
C SER A 84 15.69 11.74 -3.19
N GLN A 85 15.33 12.06 -4.43
CA GLN A 85 13.95 12.39 -4.82
C GLN A 85 13.02 11.19 -4.61
N THR A 86 13.45 9.99 -4.99
CA THR A 86 12.66 8.77 -4.79
C THR A 86 12.42 8.51 -3.30
N LYS A 87 13.44 8.71 -2.44
CA LYS A 87 13.28 8.53 -0.99
C LYS A 87 12.27 9.49 -0.39
N ASP A 88 12.30 10.76 -0.79
CA ASP A 88 11.34 11.76 -0.35
C ASP A 88 9.92 11.41 -0.83
N TRP A 89 9.78 11.07 -2.10
CA TRP A 89 8.53 10.63 -2.70
C TRP A 89 7.94 9.38 -2.01
N VAL A 90 8.78 8.39 -1.68
CA VAL A 90 8.37 7.18 -0.95
C VAL A 90 7.76 7.55 0.40
N GLY A 91 8.37 8.46 1.16
CA GLY A 91 7.84 8.90 2.45
C GLY A 91 6.44 9.49 2.32
N ARG A 92 6.28 10.48 1.44
CA ARG A 92 4.99 11.14 1.20
C ARG A 92 3.92 10.19 0.65
N SER A 93 4.31 9.26 -0.22
CA SER A 93 3.39 8.27 -0.80
C SER A 93 2.96 7.22 0.20
N GLN A 94 3.86 6.82 1.10
CA GLN A 94 3.54 5.90 2.19
C GLN A 94 2.55 6.53 3.16
N ASP A 95 2.75 7.80 3.54
CA ASP A 95 1.82 8.52 4.41
C ASP A 95 0.39 8.52 3.82
N VAL A 96 0.25 8.85 2.53
CA VAL A 96 -1.04 8.80 1.83
C VAL A 96 -1.61 7.38 1.78
N LEU A 97 -0.78 6.37 1.53
CA LEU A 97 -1.25 4.99 1.47
C LEU A 97 -1.73 4.49 2.85
N ASP A 98 -1.00 4.80 3.91
CA ASP A 98 -1.30 4.38 5.28
C ASP A 98 -2.66 4.94 5.72
N ASP A 99 -2.94 6.21 5.44
CA ASP A 99 -4.21 6.89 5.72
C ASP A 99 -5.43 6.27 5.00
N HIS A 100 -5.19 5.50 3.93
CA HIS A 100 -6.23 4.87 3.11
C HIS A 100 -6.20 3.34 3.15
N SER A 101 -5.32 2.74 3.95
CA SER A 101 -4.95 1.32 3.86
C SER A 101 -6.02 0.36 4.40
N GLU A 102 -6.96 0.84 5.23
CA GLU A 102 -7.97 0.00 5.88
C GLU A 102 -9.35 0.05 5.21
N PRO A 103 -10.01 -1.11 4.96
CA PRO A 103 -9.41 -2.45 4.95
C PRO A 103 -8.45 -2.62 3.76
N PRO A 104 -7.47 -3.55 3.80
CA PRO A 104 -6.57 -3.77 2.67
C PRO A 104 -7.31 -4.20 1.39
N ARG A 105 -7.11 -3.45 0.30
CA ARG A 105 -7.75 -3.63 -1.01
C ARG A 105 -6.72 -3.96 -2.08
N TYR A 106 -7.17 -4.32 -3.27
CA TYR A 106 -6.26 -4.57 -4.39
C TYR A 106 -5.41 -3.34 -4.71
N LEU A 107 -6.02 -2.15 -4.78
CA LEU A 107 -5.33 -0.87 -4.99
C LEU A 107 -4.26 -0.62 -3.92
N THR A 108 -4.59 -0.76 -2.63
CA THR A 108 -3.62 -0.47 -1.55
C THR A 108 -2.44 -1.45 -1.59
N ARG A 109 -2.66 -2.73 -1.89
CA ARG A 109 -1.57 -3.72 -2.00
C ARG A 109 -0.65 -3.50 -3.20
N THR A 110 -1.20 -3.17 -4.36
CA THR A 110 -0.39 -2.93 -5.56
C THR A 110 0.36 -1.60 -5.48
N LEU A 111 -0.25 -0.57 -4.88
CA LEU A 111 0.43 0.68 -4.58
C LEU A 111 1.55 0.50 -3.55
N GLN A 112 1.32 -0.27 -2.47
CA GLN A 112 2.38 -0.60 -1.49
C GLN A 112 3.57 -1.25 -2.20
N ARG A 113 3.31 -2.26 -3.03
CA ARG A 113 4.36 -2.95 -3.77
C ARG A 113 5.13 -1.99 -4.67
N TYR A 114 4.46 -1.10 -5.40
CA TYR A 114 5.12 -0.12 -6.25
C TYR A 114 6.05 0.82 -5.45
N ILE A 115 5.57 1.33 -4.32
CA ILE A 115 6.35 2.20 -3.42
C ILE A 115 7.60 1.47 -2.91
N ASP A 116 7.44 0.23 -2.45
CA ASP A 116 8.55 -0.59 -1.94
C ASP A 116 9.55 -0.96 -3.05
N ASP A 117 9.08 -1.34 -4.23
CA ASP A 117 9.93 -1.70 -5.38
C ASP A 117 10.76 -0.48 -5.83
N MET A 118 10.16 0.71 -5.88
CA MET A 118 10.89 1.96 -6.19
C MET A 118 11.93 2.31 -5.12
N ARG A 119 11.59 2.12 -3.83
CA ARG A 119 12.53 2.32 -2.72
C ARG A 119 13.73 1.39 -2.85
N LEU A 120 13.49 0.12 -3.15
CA LEU A 120 14.53 -0.89 -3.32
C LEU A 120 15.42 -0.58 -4.53
N TYR A 121 14.81 -0.25 -5.67
CA TYR A 121 15.55 0.15 -6.88
C TYR A 121 16.47 1.35 -6.64
N ALA A 122 15.93 2.43 -6.06
CA ALA A 122 16.72 3.63 -5.77
C ALA A 122 17.90 3.34 -4.82
N ALA A 123 17.72 2.44 -3.85
CA ALA A 123 18.77 2.05 -2.92
C ALA A 123 19.86 1.15 -3.55
N SER A 124 19.51 0.38 -4.60
CA SER A 124 20.44 -0.54 -5.26
C SER A 124 21.29 0.11 -6.34
N LEU A 125 20.84 1.22 -6.94
CA LEU A 125 21.54 1.88 -8.05
C LEU A 125 23.01 2.19 -7.75
N ARG A 126 23.89 1.81 -8.68
CA ARG A 126 25.33 2.12 -8.67
C ARG A 126 25.77 2.68 -10.02
N PRO A 127 26.80 3.53 -10.06
CA PRO A 127 27.41 3.95 -11.33
C PRO A 127 27.88 2.76 -12.17
N GLY A 128 27.77 2.88 -13.49
CA GLY A 128 28.12 1.86 -14.46
C GLY A 128 26.90 1.22 -15.16
N PRO A 129 27.14 0.24 -16.04
CA PRO A 129 26.07 -0.46 -16.72
C PRO A 129 25.09 -1.10 -15.73
N ALA A 130 23.79 -1.06 -16.04
CA ALA A 130 22.79 -1.71 -15.21
C ALA A 130 23.04 -3.22 -15.14
N ALA A 131 23.00 -3.78 -13.93
CA ALA A 131 22.96 -5.22 -13.77
C ALA A 131 21.58 -5.77 -14.18
N ASP A 132 21.50 -7.08 -14.44
CA ASP A 132 20.22 -7.75 -14.72
C ASP A 132 19.22 -7.53 -13.57
N ALA A 133 19.71 -7.52 -12.33
CA ALA A 133 18.90 -7.25 -11.14
C ALA A 133 18.33 -5.82 -11.11
N ASP A 134 19.08 -4.81 -11.57
CA ASP A 134 18.59 -3.43 -11.64
C ASP A 134 17.51 -3.28 -12.71
N THR A 135 17.69 -3.95 -13.85
CA THR A 135 16.70 -3.97 -14.93
C THR A 135 15.42 -4.69 -14.50
N ALA A 136 15.55 -5.80 -13.78
CA ALA A 136 14.42 -6.54 -13.21
C ALA A 136 13.68 -5.67 -12.18
N ALA A 137 14.39 -5.08 -11.22
CA ALA A 137 13.77 -4.22 -10.19
C ALA A 137 13.02 -3.03 -10.81
N TRP A 138 13.61 -2.37 -11.81
CA TRP A 138 12.92 -1.31 -12.55
C TRP A 138 11.64 -1.83 -13.23
N THR A 139 11.74 -2.93 -13.96
CA THR A 139 10.62 -3.49 -14.72
C THR A 139 9.49 -3.96 -13.79
N ASP A 140 9.83 -4.65 -12.71
CA ASP A 140 8.87 -5.15 -11.72
C ASP A 140 8.12 -4.01 -11.03
N SER A 141 8.80 -2.89 -10.74
CA SER A 141 8.15 -1.70 -10.18
C SER A 141 7.07 -1.15 -11.13
N LEU A 142 7.33 -1.09 -12.44
CA LEU A 142 6.36 -0.61 -13.43
C LEU A 142 5.17 -1.57 -13.58
N VAL A 143 5.42 -2.88 -13.45
CA VAL A 143 4.34 -3.87 -13.42
C VAL A 143 3.47 -3.67 -12.18
N ALA A 144 4.05 -3.40 -11.01
CA ALA A 144 3.28 -3.13 -9.79
C ALA A 144 2.38 -1.88 -9.94
N LEU A 145 2.87 -0.83 -10.62
CA LEU A 145 2.10 0.38 -10.92
C LEU A 145 0.90 0.15 -11.86
N SER A 146 0.83 -0.98 -12.56
CA SER A 146 -0.30 -1.31 -13.43
C SER A 146 -1.61 -1.49 -12.64
N GLY A 147 -1.53 -1.95 -11.39
CA GLY A 147 -2.72 -2.08 -10.54
C GLY A 147 -3.39 -0.74 -10.22
N PRO A 148 -2.63 0.28 -9.74
CA PRO A 148 -3.15 1.64 -9.62
C PRO A 148 -3.68 2.23 -10.93
N PHE A 149 -3.00 2.01 -12.06
CA PHE A 149 -3.50 2.49 -13.36
C PHE A 149 -4.84 1.90 -13.76
N GLU A 150 -5.01 0.59 -13.57
CA GLU A 150 -6.28 -0.10 -13.84
C GLU A 150 -7.40 0.46 -12.97
N VAL A 151 -7.24 0.44 -11.64
CA VAL A 151 -8.31 0.83 -10.70
C VAL A 151 -8.63 2.31 -10.81
N CYS A 152 -7.62 3.18 -10.81
CA CYS A 152 -7.85 4.63 -10.86
C CYS A 152 -8.41 5.06 -12.21
N GLY A 153 -7.98 4.43 -13.31
CA GLY A 153 -8.53 4.64 -14.63
C GLY A 153 -10.02 4.29 -14.71
N ASP A 154 -10.43 3.14 -14.18
CA ASP A 154 -11.85 2.72 -14.11
C ASP A 154 -12.71 3.70 -13.27
N LEU A 155 -12.08 4.40 -12.32
CA LEU A 155 -12.73 5.43 -11.49
C LEU A 155 -12.69 6.82 -12.12
N GLY A 156 -12.02 7.01 -13.26
CA GLY A 156 -11.90 8.29 -13.95
C GLY A 156 -10.79 9.20 -13.42
N VAL A 157 -9.83 8.67 -12.68
CA VAL A 157 -8.65 9.39 -12.16
C VAL A 157 -7.42 9.02 -12.99
N GLU A 158 -6.87 9.99 -13.72
CA GLU A 158 -5.77 9.79 -14.66
C GLU A 158 -4.41 9.98 -13.97
N LEU A 159 -3.61 8.91 -13.89
CA LEU A 159 -2.33 8.89 -13.18
C LEU A 159 -1.09 9.16 -14.07
N TRP A 160 -1.27 9.35 -15.38
CA TRP A 160 -0.20 9.54 -16.36
C TRP A 160 -0.15 10.96 -16.94
#